data_AF-A0A1C6IZH6-F1
#
_entry.id   AF-A0A1C6IZH6-F1
#
_cell.length_a   1.000
_cell.length_b   1.000
_cell.length_c   1.000
_cell.angle_alpha   90.00
_cell.angle_beta   90.00
_cell.angle_gamma   90.00
#
_symmetry.space_group_name_H-M   'P 1'
#
loop_
_entity.id
_entity.type
_entity.pdbx_description
1 polymer ?
#
loop_
_entity_poly.entity_id
_entity_poly.type
_entity_poly.pdbx_seq_one_letter_code
_entity_poly.pdbx_strand_id
1 'polypeptide(L)'
;MTALFRETGISPSALSNYRAVRIKRLSADKLSKIPDYFGMTTGSLLGKYASAQDAVAETSDMDVATPVDFTYAVYRESRTLSGEDKSALFDMAGLL
;
A
#
# COMPACT_ATOMS: atom_id res chain seq x y z
N MET A 1 -0.66 17.47 6.11
CA MET A 1 0.75 17.22 5.74
C MET A 1 1.75 17.63 6.82
N THR A 2 1.29 18.00 8.02
CA THR A 2 2.12 18.52 9.14
C THR A 2 2.63 17.45 10.10
N ALA A 3 1.96 16.29 10.20
CA ALA A 3 2.37 15.19 11.08
C ALA A 3 3.71 14.56 10.65
N LEU A 4 3.83 14.17 9.37
CA LEU A 4 5.04 13.57 8.81
C LEU A 4 6.32 14.42 9.02
N PHE A 5 6.23 15.74 8.84
CA PHE A 5 7.36 16.66 9.08
C PHE A 5 7.83 16.63 10.54
N ARG A 6 6.89 16.62 11.49
CA ARG A 6 7.21 16.65 12.92
C ARG A 6 7.90 15.38 13.39
N GLU A 7 7.49 14.24 12.85
CA GLU A 7 7.98 12.93 13.29
C GLU A 7 9.24 12.48 12.55
N THR A 8 9.39 12.80 11.26
CA THR A 8 10.57 12.40 10.47
C THR A 8 11.71 13.42 10.49
N GLY A 9 11.43 14.66 10.93
CA GLY A 9 12.38 15.78 10.89
C GLY A 9 12.73 16.27 9.48
N ILE A 10 12.05 15.77 8.44
CA ILE A 10 12.28 16.14 7.05
C ILE A 10 11.53 17.43 6.73
N SER A 11 12.24 18.48 6.32
CA SER A 11 11.63 19.80 6.07
C SER A 11 10.41 19.74 5.11
N PRO A 12 9.42 20.63 5.29
CA PRO A 12 8.21 20.64 4.45
C PRO A 12 8.54 20.94 2.98
N SER A 13 9.56 21.77 2.76
CA SER A 13 10.08 22.09 1.43
C SER A 13 10.69 20.87 0.74
N ALA A 14 11.41 20.03 1.47
CA ALA A 14 11.95 18.78 0.95
C ALA A 14 10.84 17.79 0.60
N LEU A 15 9.83 17.63 1.47
CA LEU A 15 8.66 16.78 1.20
C LEU A 15 7.89 17.25 -0.04
N SER A 16 7.70 18.56 -0.21
CA SER A 16 7.07 19.14 -1.41
C SER A 16 7.88 18.84 -2.68
N ASN A 17 9.22 18.91 -2.60
CA ASN A 17 10.08 18.57 -3.73
C ASN A 17 10.06 17.07 -4.08
N TYR A 18 9.90 16.19 -3.07
CA TYR A 18 9.73 14.75 -3.28
C TYR A 18 8.40 14.45 -3.97
N ARG A 19 7.30 15.05 -3.49
CA ARG A 19 5.97 14.91 -4.11
C ARG A 19 5.95 15.43 -5.56
N ALA A 20 6.61 16.55 -5.82
CA ALA A 20 6.66 17.15 -7.14
C ALA A 20 7.68 16.49 -8.09
N VAL A 21 8.32 15.38 -7.69
CA VAL A 21 9.34 14.65 -8.48
C VAL A 21 10.50 15.56 -8.95
N ARG A 22 10.76 16.65 -8.23
CA ARG A 22 11.82 17.61 -8.59
C ARG A 22 13.20 17.10 -8.21
N ILE A 23 13.28 16.15 -7.28
CA ILE A 23 14.53 15.58 -6.79
C ILE A 23 14.57 14.09 -7.16
N LYS A 24 15.47 13.71 -8.06
CA LYS A 24 15.67 12.32 -8.53
C LYS A 24 16.51 11.46 -7.58
N ARG A 25 17.19 12.05 -6.61
CA ARG A 25 18.10 11.35 -5.69
C ARG A 25 17.80 11.74 -4.25
N LEU A 26 17.41 10.76 -3.44
CA LEU A 26 17.17 10.92 -2.02
C LEU A 26 18.37 10.38 -1.24
N SER A 27 18.80 11.09 -0.19
CA SER A 27 19.83 10.59 0.73
C SER A 27 19.32 9.38 1.52
N ALA A 28 20.16 8.37 1.72
CA ALA A 28 19.78 7.14 2.42
C ALA A 28 19.16 7.39 3.81
N ASP A 29 19.68 8.37 4.56
CA ASP A 29 19.17 8.74 5.89
C ASP A 29 17.75 9.32 5.89
N LYS A 30 17.31 9.92 4.77
CA LYS A 30 15.93 10.42 4.62
C LYS A 30 15.01 9.33 4.05
N LEU A 31 15.60 8.39 3.33
CA LEU A 31 14.89 7.28 2.72
C LEU A 31 14.48 6.22 3.75
N SER A 32 15.16 6.09 4.90
CA SER A 32 14.74 5.20 5.99
C SER A 32 13.60 5.77 6.83
N LYS A 33 13.65 7.06 7.17
CA LYS A 33 12.69 7.71 8.07
C LYS A 33 11.25 7.79 7.54
N ILE A 34 11.09 7.87 6.22
CA ILE A 34 9.76 7.89 5.58
C ILE A 34 9.06 6.52 5.69
N PRO A 35 9.66 5.41 5.25
CA PRO A 35 9.06 4.08 5.41
C PRO A 35 8.82 3.71 6.87
N ASP A 36 9.73 4.05 7.78
CA ASP A 36 9.55 3.80 9.23
C ASP A 36 8.28 4.46 9.77
N TYR A 37 7.97 5.68 9.34
CA TYR A 37 6.74 6.39 9.72
C TYR A 37 5.46 5.71 9.17
N PHE A 38 5.54 5.12 7.99
CA PHE A 38 4.38 4.47 7.35
C PHE A 38 4.29 2.96 7.66
N GLY A 39 5.22 2.40 8.43
CA GLY A 39 5.32 0.96 8.65
C GLY A 39 5.62 0.17 7.37
N MET A 40 6.25 0.80 6.38
CA MET A 40 6.56 0.19 5.08
C MET A 40 8.04 -0.15 4.97
N THR A 41 8.41 -1.04 4.05
CA THR A 41 9.82 -1.27 3.72
C THR A 41 10.31 -0.25 2.70
N THR A 42 11.60 0.09 2.76
CA THR A 42 12.25 0.96 1.76
C THR A 42 12.13 0.41 0.34
N GLY A 43 12.06 -0.92 0.18
CA GLY A 43 11.85 -1.61 -1.10
C GLY A 43 10.51 -1.26 -1.76
N SER A 44 9.44 -1.16 -0.96
CA SER A 44 8.10 -0.79 -1.45
C SER A 44 8.06 0.64 -2.01
N LEU A 45 8.79 1.57 -1.40
CA LEU A 45 8.89 2.95 -1.89
C LEU A 45 9.68 3.08 -3.20
N LEU A 46 10.68 2.22 -3.39
CA LEU A 46 11.52 2.23 -4.59
C LEU A 46 10.89 1.49 -5.77
N GLY A 47 9.69 0.93 -5.61
CA GLY A 47 9.03 0.16 -6.65
C GLY A 47 9.75 -1.17 -6.96
N LYS A 48 10.65 -1.61 -6.07
CA LYS A 48 11.26 -2.94 -6.12
C LYS A 48 10.27 -3.96 -5.55
N TYR A 49 9.11 -4.07 -6.18
CA TYR A 49 8.21 -5.19 -5.95
C TYR A 49 8.79 -6.39 -6.71
N ALA A 50 9.58 -7.22 -6.03
CA ALA A 50 9.66 -8.62 -6.40
C ALA A 50 8.32 -9.24 -6.00
N SER A 51 7.30 -9.10 -6.85
CA SER A 51 5.95 -9.64 -6.63
C SER A 51 5.13 -8.91 -5.56
N ALA A 52 3.84 -8.66 -5.86
CA ALA A 52 2.86 -8.09 -4.95
C ALA A 52 2.50 -8.98 -3.73
N GLN A 53 3.33 -9.99 -3.42
CA GLN A 53 3.10 -10.97 -2.36
C GLN A 53 3.79 -10.59 -1.04
N ASP A 54 4.87 -9.80 -1.08
CA ASP A 54 5.68 -9.51 0.12
C ASP A 54 5.28 -8.21 0.86
N ALA A 55 4.29 -7.46 0.34
CA ALA A 55 3.82 -6.21 0.95
C ALA A 55 2.78 -6.42 2.08
N VAL A 56 2.40 -7.66 2.37
CA VAL A 56 1.33 -8.02 3.33
C VAL A 56 1.87 -8.96 4.41
N ALA A 57 3.10 -8.72 4.87
CA ALA A 57 3.58 -9.32 6.11
C ALA A 57 3.23 -8.37 7.26
N GLU A 58 2.21 -8.76 8.02
CA GLU A 58 1.92 -8.33 9.40
C GLU A 58 1.60 -6.85 9.64
N THR A 59 0.36 -6.46 9.33
CA THR A 59 -0.36 -5.50 10.19
C THR A 59 -1.55 -6.22 10.78
N SER A 60 -1.28 -7.01 11.81
CA SER A 60 -2.26 -7.38 12.83
C SER A 60 -2.90 -6.09 13.37
N ASP A 61 -4.23 -6.11 13.47
CA ASP A 61 -5.05 -5.09 14.15
C ASP A 61 -5.16 -3.71 13.49
N MET A 62 -5.37 -3.64 12.17
CA MET A 62 -6.03 -2.46 11.59
C MET A 62 -7.55 -2.62 11.67
N ASP A 63 -8.10 -2.19 12.81
CA ASP A 63 -9.53 -1.92 13.00
C ASP A 63 -9.90 -0.69 12.17
N VAL A 64 -9.96 -0.88 10.85
CA VAL A 64 -10.23 0.19 9.89
C VAL A 64 -11.49 -0.19 9.15
N ALA A 65 -12.61 0.24 9.74
CA ALA A 65 -13.89 0.47 9.08
C ALA A 65 -13.72 1.43 7.88
N THR A 66 -13.10 0.95 6.81
CA THR A 66 -12.97 1.66 5.53
C THR A 66 -13.48 0.77 4.40
N PRO A 67 -13.94 1.36 3.28
CA PRO A 67 -14.56 0.69 2.13
C PRO A 67 -13.72 -0.40 1.43
N VAL A 68 -12.54 -0.74 1.96
CA VAL A 68 -11.65 -1.80 1.47
C VAL A 68 -11.98 -3.18 2.06
N ASP A 69 -12.84 -3.28 3.07
CA ASP A 69 -13.16 -4.56 3.70
C ASP A 69 -13.93 -5.50 2.74
N PHE A 70 -14.94 -5.00 2.02
CA PHE A 70 -15.71 -5.84 1.09
C PHE A 70 -14.87 -6.31 -0.10
N THR A 71 -14.08 -5.44 -0.73
CA THR A 71 -13.24 -5.83 -1.87
C THR A 71 -12.23 -6.88 -1.46
N TYR A 72 -11.65 -6.76 -0.26
CA TYR A 72 -10.65 -7.72 0.22
C TYR A 72 -11.30 -9.02 0.73
N ALA A 73 -12.45 -8.95 1.38
CA ALA A 73 -13.24 -10.11 1.79
C ALA A 73 -13.66 -10.93 0.57
N VAL A 74 -14.25 -10.29 -0.44
CA VAL A 74 -14.63 -10.93 -1.71
C VAL A 74 -13.41 -11.49 -2.43
N TYR A 75 -12.28 -10.77 -2.44
CA TYR A 75 -11.05 -11.27 -3.05
C TYR A 75 -10.49 -12.52 -2.34
N ARG A 76 -10.51 -12.54 -1.01
CA ARG A 76 -10.04 -13.68 -0.22
C ARG A 76 -10.93 -14.90 -0.42
N GLU A 77 -12.25 -14.70 -0.38
CA GLU A 77 -13.23 -15.78 -0.51
C GLU A 77 -13.31 -16.32 -1.94
N SER A 78 -13.22 -15.44 -2.95
CA SER A 78 -13.21 -15.86 -4.36
C SER A 78 -11.98 -16.69 -4.74
N ARG A 79 -10.86 -16.59 -4.00
CA ARG A 79 -9.68 -17.43 -4.25
C ARG A 79 -9.91 -18.91 -3.93
N THR A 80 -10.77 -19.20 -2.95
CA THR A 80 -11.09 -20.57 -2.55
C THR A 80 -12.23 -21.20 -3.36
N LEU A 81 -12.90 -20.44 -4.22
CA LEU A 81 -13.99 -20.92 -5.05
C LEU A 81 -13.52 -21.79 -6.23
N SER A 82 -14.34 -22.78 -6.59
CA SER A 82 -14.17 -23.61 -7.77
C SER A 82 -14.35 -22.80 -9.06
N GLY A 83 -13.97 -23.37 -10.21
CA GLY A 83 -14.14 -22.68 -11.50
C GLY A 83 -15.59 -22.36 -11.84
N GLU A 84 -16.52 -23.24 -11.46
CA GLU A 84 -17.96 -23.12 -11.72
C GLU A 84 -18.60 -22.03 -10.84
N ASP A 85 -18.22 -21.97 -9.57
CA ASP A 85 -18.70 -20.92 -8.64
C ASP A 85 -18.21 -19.53 -9.05
N LYS A 86 -17.00 -19.45 -9.63
CA LYS A 86 -16.47 -18.19 -10.17
C LYS A 86 -17.27 -17.71 -11.38
N SER A 87 -17.61 -18.61 -12.32
CA SER A 87 -18.46 -18.25 -13.45
C SER A 87 -19.84 -17.74 -13.00
N ALA A 88 -20.47 -18.40 -12.03
CA ALA A 88 -21.75 -17.95 -11.50
C ALA A 88 -21.66 -16.56 -10.84
N LEU A 89 -20.56 -16.28 -10.12
CA LEU A 89 -20.31 -14.95 -9.53
C LEU A 89 -20.13 -13.88 -10.63
N PHE A 90 -19.40 -14.19 -11.70
CA PHE A 90 -19.21 -13.27 -12.82
C PHE A 90 -20.51 -13.01 -13.61
N ASP A 91 -21.36 -14.02 -13.78
CA ASP A 91 -22.70 -13.87 -14.37
C ASP A 91 -23.58 -12.95 -13.51
N MET A 92 -23.59 -13.15 -12.17
CA MET A 92 -24.34 -12.29 -11.24
C MET A 92 -23.84 -10.84 -11.24
N ALA A 93 -22.54 -10.64 -11.45
CA ALA A 93 -21.93 -9.32 -11.56
C ALA A 93 -22.15 -8.67 -12.95
N GLY A 94 -22.73 -9.39 -13.91
CA GLY A 94 -22.93 -8.92 -15.30
C GLY A 94 -21.63 -8.71 -16.07
N LEU A 95 -20.57 -9.45 -15.73
CA LEU A 95 -19.24 -9.39 -16.37
C LEU A 95 -19.04 -10.48 -17.45
N LEU A 96 -20.06 -11.29 -17.68
CA LEU A 96 -20.20 -12.33 -18.70
C LEU A 96 -21.51 -12.10 -19.45
#